data_AF-A0A8X6M3E9-F1
#
_entry.id   AF-A0A8X6M3E9-F1
#
_cell.length_a   1.000
_cell.length_b   1.000
_cell.length_c   1.000
_cell.angle_alpha   90.00
_cell.angle_beta   90.00
_cell.angle_gamma   90.00
#
_symmetry.space_group_name_H-M   'P 1'
#
loop_
_entity.id
_entity.type
_entity.pdbx_description
1 polymer ?
#
loop_
_entity_poly.entity_id
_entity_poly.type
_entity_poly.pdbx_seq_one_letter_code
_entity_poly.pdbx_strand_id
1 'polypeptide(L)' 'MNRICICFHLFGQQKQHLGGKQFAENDGVQHEVLLWMKQQPKEFCVSGNGALIKRWDRCINVTGDHMER' A
#
# COMPACT_ATOMS: atom_id res chain seq x y z
N MET A 1 16.52 -9.67 2.68
CA MET A 1 16.00 -8.69 1.69
C MET A 1 14.79 -7.99 2.28
N ASN A 2 15.04 -6.97 3.11
CA ASN A 2 14.03 -6.11 3.72
C ASN A 2 13.79 -4.93 2.78
N ARG A 3 12.82 -5.02 1.86
CA ARG A 3 12.35 -3.85 1.11
C ARG A 3 10.84 -3.73 1.21
N ILE A 4 10.47 -2.76 2.02
CA ILE A 4 9.18 -2.07 2.11
C ILE A 4 8.57 -1.93 0.71
N CYS A 5 7.37 -2.50 0.53
CA CYS A 5 6.61 -2.56 -0.73
C CYS A 5 5.56 -1.43 -0.68
N ILE A 6 5.87 -0.26 -1.26
CA ILE A 6 5.26 1.02 -0.84
C ILE A 6 4.43 1.71 -1.92
N CYS A 7 3.15 1.95 -1.63
CA CYS A 7 2.61 3.27 -1.21
C CYS A 7 1.16 3.56 -1.70
N PHE A 8 0.69 3.04 -2.83
CA PHE A 8 -0.68 3.37 -3.28
C PHE A 8 -1.68 2.24 -3.10
N HIS A 9 -1.33 1.03 -3.56
CA HIS A 9 -2.20 -0.13 -3.41
C HIS A 9 -2.30 -0.59 -1.94
N LEU A 10 -1.15 -0.61 -1.26
CA LEU A 10 -1.05 -1.01 0.15
C LEU A 10 -1.85 -0.07 1.07
N PHE A 11 -1.60 1.24 1.01
CA PHE A 11 -2.27 2.20 1.90
C PHE A 11 -3.75 2.37 1.57
N GLY A 12 -4.15 2.21 0.30
CA GLY A 12 -5.57 2.23 -0.08
C GLY A 12 -6.36 1.08 0.52
N GLN A 13 -5.82 -0.13 0.52
CA GLN A 13 -6.48 -1.27 1.15
C GLN A 13 -6.35 -1.27 2.68
N GLN A 14 -5.21 -0.85 3.23
CA GLN A 14 -5.06 -0.69 4.68
C GLN A 14 -6.04 0.33 5.25
N LYS A 15 -6.25 1.47 4.58
CA LYS A 15 -7.23 2.46 5.02
C LYS A 15 -8.65 1.91 5.02
N GLN A 16 -9.00 1.06 4.07
CA GLN A 16 -10.30 0.37 4.05
C GLN A 16 -10.41 -0.65 5.19
N HIS A 17 -9.37 -1.46 5.42
CA HIS A 17 -9.35 -2.48 6.47
C HIS A 17 -9.36 -1.90 7.90
N LEU A 18 -8.67 -0.78 8.09
CA LEU A 18 -8.59 -0.06 9.37
C LEU A 18 -9.74 0.94 9.55
N GLY A 19 -10.47 1.25 8.47
CA GLY A 19 -11.57 2.21 8.50
C GLY A 19 -12.65 1.79 9.50
N GLY A 20 -13.03 2.71 10.38
CA GLY A 20 -14.07 2.47 11.39
C GLY A 20 -13.63 1.67 12.62
N LYS A 21 -12.39 1.15 12.67
CA LYS A 21 -11.85 0.52 13.88
C LYS A 21 -11.31 1.58 14.83
N GLN A 22 -11.75 1.53 16.08
CA GLN A 22 -11.14 2.31 17.17
C GLN A 22 -10.19 1.41 17.95
N PHE A 23 -9.00 1.92 18.22
CA PHE A 23 -7.99 1.23 19.02
C PHE A 23 -7.71 2.08 20.25
N ALA A 24 -7.64 1.45 21.43
CA ALA A 24 -7.34 2.14 22.67
C ALA A 24 -5.87 2.60 22.72
N GLU A 25 -4.98 1.84 22.09
CA GLU A 25 -3.53 2.03 22.18
C GLU A 25 -2.84 1.72 20.84
N ASN A 26 -1.65 2.29 20.67
CA ASN A 26 -0.85 2.13 19.44
C ASN A 26 -0.49 0.66 19.18
N ASP A 27 -0.26 -0.14 20.22
CA ASP A 27 0.06 -1.56 20.10
C ASP A 27 -1.07 -2.35 19.41
N GLY A 28 -2.33 -1.98 19.66
CA GLY A 28 -3.48 -2.57 18.99
C GLY A 28 -3.49 -2.29 17.48
N VAL A 29 -3.14 -1.06 17.09
CA VAL A 29 -3.02 -0.68 15.67
C VAL A 29 -1.88 -1.44 15.02
N GLN A 30 -0.72 -1.52 15.67
CA GLN A 30 0.44 -2.23 15.14
C GLN A 30 0.17 -3.73 14.96
N HIS A 31 -0.49 -4.36 15.94
CA HIS A 31 -0.85 -5.76 15.89
C HIS A 31 -1.80 -6.05 14.72
N GLU A 32 -2.85 -5.24 14.55
CA GLU A 32 -3.84 -5.39 13.48
C GLU A 32 -3.21 -5.21 12.09
N VAL A 33 -2.34 -4.20 11.94
CA VAL A 33 -1.61 -3.95 10.70
C VAL A 33 -0.70 -5.13 10.36
N LEU A 34 0.02 -5.67 11.34
CA LEU A 34 0.91 -6.81 11.16
C LEU A 34 0.13 -8.08 10.78
N LEU A 35 -1.00 -8.33 11.45
CA LEU A 35 -1.87 -9.47 11.20
C LEU A 35 -2.44 -9.41 9.77
N TRP A 36 -2.96 -8.25 9.37
CA TRP A 36 -3.49 -8.02 8.03
C TRP A 36 -2.42 -8.20 6.94
N MET A 37 -1.20 -7.70 7.18
CA MET A 37 -0.07 -7.86 6.26
C MET A 37 0.30 -9.33 6.05
N LYS A 38 0.25 -10.15 7.10
CA LYS A 38 0.55 -11.59 7.01
C LYS A 38 -0.50 -12.39 6.24
N GLN A 39 -1.74 -11.88 6.17
CA GLN A 39 -2.83 -12.51 5.42
C GLN A 39 -2.78 -12.17 3.93
N GLN A 40 -2.00 -11.18 3.52
CA GLN A 40 -1.90 -10.82 2.11
C GLN A 40 -1.14 -11.89 1.33
N PRO A 41 -1.61 -12.23 0.11
CA PRO A 41 -0.89 -13.15 -0.77
C PRO A 41 0.48 -12.57 -1.13
N LYS A 42 1.49 -13.41 -1.39
CA LYS A 42 2.85 -12.94 -1.74
C LYS A 42 2.84 -12.10 -3.03
N GLU A 43 1.92 -12.43 -3.92
CA GLU A 43 1.60 -11.77 -5.18
C GLU A 43 1.09 -10.35 -4.98
N PHE A 44 0.60 -10.01 -3.78
CA PHE A 44 0.17 -8.66 -3.43
C PHE A 44 1.32 -7.65 -3.52
N CYS A 45 2.51 -8.02 -3.01
CA CYS A 45 3.70 -7.17 -3.12
C CYS A 45 4.29 -7.18 -4.55
N VAL A 46 4.20 -8.30 -5.26
CA VAL A 46 4.67 -8.39 -6.66
C VAL A 46 3.81 -7.51 -7.59
N SER A 47 2.49 -7.56 -7.45
CA SER A 47 1.54 -6.77 -8.24
C SER A 47 1.64 -5.27 -7.90
N GLY A 48 1.87 -4.93 -6.63
CA GLY A 48 2.10 -3.56 -6.19
C GLY A 48 3.34 -2.92 -6.82
N ASN A 49 4.45 -3.67 -6.94
CA ASN A 49 5.67 -3.21 -7.61
C ASN A 49 5.47 -3.01 -9.12
N GLY A 50 4.75 -3.91 -9.79
CA GLY A 50 4.44 -3.77 -11.22
C GLY A 50 3.56 -2.56 -11.54
N ALA A 51 2.60 -2.24 -10.68
CA ALA A 51 1.77 -1.04 -10.82
C ALA A 51 2.59 0.25 -10.59
N LEU A 52 3.58 0.21 -9.69
CA LEU A 52 4.49 1.33 -9.45
C LEU A 52 5.33 1.59 -10.71
N ILE A 53 6.00 0.58 -11.27
CA ILE A 53 6.81 0.73 -12.49
C ILE A 53 6.00 1.35 -13.63
N LYS A 54 4.75 0.92 -13.83
CA LYS A 54 3.84 1.50 -14.84
C LYS A 54 3.47 2.96 -14.55
N ARG A 55 3.35 3.36 -13.28
CA ARG A 55 3.11 4.76 -12.89
C ARG A 55 4.37 5.61 -13.07
N TRP A 56 5.55 5.10 -12.70
CA TRP A 56 6.81 5.80 -12.92
C TRP A 56 7.08 5.99 -14.41
N ASP A 57 6.89 4.96 -15.23
CA ASP A 57 6.98 5.04 -16.69
C ASP A 57 6.03 6.10 -17.25
N ARG A 58 4.77 6.11 -16.77
CA ARG A 58 3.78 7.14 -17.16
C ARG A 58 4.18 8.55 -16.71
N CYS A 59 4.68 8.75 -15.49
CA CYS A 59 5.11 10.06 -14.99
C CYS A 59 6.38 10.58 -15.67
N ILE A 60 7.26 9.68 -16.13
CA ILE A 60 8.46 10.07 -16.89
C ILE A 60 8.07 10.45 -18.32
N ASN A 61 7.10 9.75 -18.91
CA ASN A 61 6.61 10.02 -20.26
C ASN A 61 5.59 11.17 -20.32
N VAL A 62 4.96 11.51 -19.20
CA VAL A 62 4.05 12.66 -19.05
C VAL A 62 4.80 13.73 -18.27
N THR A 63 5.44 14.65 -18.99
CA THR A 63 6.09 15.84 -18.42
C THR A 63 5.04 16.72 -17.72
N GLY A 64 4.73 16.42 -16.47
CA GLY A 64 4.17 17.38 -15.52
C GLY A 64 2.65 17.53 -15.46
N ASP A 65 1.84 16.63 -16.00
CA ASP A 65 0.39 16.70 -15.73
C ASP A 65 -0.02 15.71 -14.64
N HIS A 66 -0.48 16.27 -13.52
CA HIS A 66 -0.85 15.55 -12.31
C HIS A 66 -2.03 14.64 -12.63
N MET A 67 -1.78 13.35 -12.87
CA MET A 67 -2.87 12.39 -13.04
C MET A 67 -3.61 12.23 -11.72
N GLU A 68 -4.84 12.76 -11.70
CA GLU A 68 -5.82 12.49 -10.66
C GLU A 68 -6.22 11.00 -10.69
N ARG A 69 -6.77 10.56 -9.55
CA ARG A 69 -6.71 9.20 -8.99
C ARG A 69 -7.42 8.10 -9.77
#